data_AF-A0A5C0VFC7-F1
#
_entry.id   AF-A0A5C0VFC7-F1
#
_cell.length_a   1.000
_cell.length_b   1.000
_cell.length_c   1.000
_cell.angle_alpha   90.00
_cell.angle_beta   90.00
_cell.angle_gamma   90.00
#
_symmetry.space_group_name_H-M   'P 1'
#
loop_
_entity.id
_entity.type
_entity.pdbx_description
1 polymer ?
#
loop_
_entity_poly.entity_id
_entity_poly.type
_entity_poly.pdbx_seq_one_letter_code
_entity_poly.pdbx_strand_id
1 'polypeptide(L)'
;MDHIFRNLLIRYQNYFIEFFQLIEDKDLIKEEQQIAAQKIKNYLENMPELVGDFDISFSISKQSGALTAIWSVNISEDGFSVRSYSLDDLDEIDEWHFNYYSQTQEYEGNLFTDGDWDLFLDEVAEIDDASGEILLCELSFKV
;
A
#
# COMPACT_ATOMS: atom_id res chain seq x y z
N MET A 1 9.10 -13.33 -11.65
CA MET A 1 9.70 -12.44 -10.64
C MET A 1 11.18 -12.79 -10.47
N ASP A 2 12.08 -11.81 -10.47
CA ASP A 2 13.51 -12.07 -10.22
C ASP A 2 13.81 -12.28 -8.72
N HIS A 3 15.01 -12.78 -8.39
CA HIS A 3 15.39 -13.10 -7.01
C HIS A 3 15.54 -11.86 -6.11
N ILE A 4 16.01 -10.74 -6.64
CA ILE A 4 16.18 -9.49 -5.89
C ILE A 4 14.81 -8.93 -5.52
N PHE A 5 13.91 -8.85 -6.49
CA PHE A 5 12.53 -8.41 -6.26
C PHE A 5 11.86 -9.28 -5.17
N ARG A 6 11.96 -10.60 -5.29
CA ARG A 6 11.40 -11.51 -4.28
C ARG A 6 12.01 -11.29 -2.89
N ASN A 7 13.31 -11.09 -2.79
CA ASN A 7 13.98 -10.85 -1.51
C ASN A 7 13.54 -9.52 -0.88
N LEU A 8 13.32 -8.48 -1.68
CA LEU A 8 12.80 -7.20 -1.19
C LEU A 8 11.36 -7.34 -0.70
N LEU A 9 10.50 -8.04 -1.44
CA LEU A 9 9.13 -8.31 -0.98
C LEU A 9 9.12 -9.06 0.35
N ILE A 10 9.99 -10.07 0.52
CA ILE A 10 10.12 -10.79 1.80
C ILE A 10 10.63 -9.86 2.91
N ARG A 11 11.59 -8.97 2.61
CA ARG A 11 12.13 -8.01 3.58
C ARG A 11 11.05 -7.07 4.12
N TYR A 12 10.17 -6.57 3.26
CA TYR A 12 9.12 -5.61 3.64
C TYR A 12 7.76 -6.27 3.89
N GLN A 13 7.67 -7.61 3.81
CA GLN A 13 6.44 -8.38 3.93
C GLN A 13 5.66 -8.05 5.20
N ASN A 14 6.35 -7.96 6.34
CA ASN A 14 5.69 -7.69 7.62
C ASN A 14 5.03 -6.31 7.63
N TYR A 15 5.69 -5.28 7.06
CA TYR A 15 5.10 -3.94 6.96
C TYR A 15 3.88 -3.91 6.03
N PHE A 16 3.90 -4.68 4.94
CA PHE A 16 2.75 -4.80 4.05
C PHE A 16 1.57 -5.52 4.71
N ILE A 17 1.86 -6.59 5.46
CA ILE A 17 0.85 -7.30 6.25
C ILE A 17 0.25 -6.38 7.29
N GLU A 18 1.07 -5.65 8.04
CA GLU A 18 0.62 -4.74 9.09
C GLU A 18 -0.21 -3.59 8.51
N PHE A 19 0.24 -2.97 7.40
CA PHE A 19 -0.55 -1.96 6.70
C PHE A 19 -1.90 -2.52 6.23
N PHE A 20 -1.93 -3.74 5.68
CA PHE A 20 -3.19 -4.38 5.27
C PHE A 20 -4.10 -4.70 6.47
N GLN A 21 -3.54 -5.14 7.60
CA GLN A 21 -4.30 -5.37 8.83
C GLN A 21 -4.91 -4.09 9.37
N LEU A 22 -4.18 -2.97 9.35
CA LEU A 22 -4.72 -1.67 9.73
C LEU A 22 -5.93 -1.29 8.86
N ILE A 23 -5.89 -1.57 7.56
CA ILE A 23 -7.05 -1.37 6.65
C ILE A 23 -8.22 -2.29 7.04
N GLU A 24 -7.97 -3.57 7.33
CA GLU A 24 -8.99 -4.51 7.80
C GLU A 24 -9.67 -4.00 9.09
N ASP A 25 -8.87 -3.46 10.02
CA ASP A 25 -9.33 -2.97 11.32
C ASP A 25 -10.21 -1.70 11.21
N LYS A 26 -10.12 -0.95 10.11
CA LYS A 26 -11.02 0.21 9.87
C LYS A 26 -12.42 -0.18 9.39
N ASP A 27 -12.67 -1.45 9.07
CA ASP A 27 -13.98 -1.95 8.57
C ASP A 27 -14.50 -1.20 7.32
N LEU A 28 -13.60 -0.76 6.43
CA LEU A 28 -13.92 0.02 5.23
C LEU A 28 -14.10 -0.84 3.96
N ILE A 29 -13.79 -2.14 4.03
CA ILE A 29 -13.76 -3.04 2.87
C ILE A 29 -15.18 -3.42 2.46
N LYS A 30 -15.61 -2.95 1.29
CA LYS A 30 -16.96 -3.21 0.78
C LYS A 30 -17.16 -4.65 0.33
N GLU A 31 -18.41 -5.11 0.26
CA GLU A 31 -18.77 -6.48 -0.13
C GLU A 31 -18.15 -6.87 -1.49
N GLU A 32 -18.17 -5.96 -2.46
CA GLU A 32 -17.59 -6.16 -3.79
C GLU A 32 -16.05 -6.31 -3.79
N GLN A 33 -15.36 -5.84 -2.74
CA GLN A 33 -13.91 -5.91 -2.60
C GLN A 33 -13.44 -7.11 -1.76
N GLN A 34 -14.35 -7.84 -1.10
CA GLN A 34 -14.00 -8.95 -0.20
C GLN A 34 -13.16 -10.05 -0.87
N ILE A 35 -13.45 -10.36 -2.14
CA ILE A 35 -12.66 -11.34 -2.90
C ILE A 35 -11.23 -10.84 -3.12
N ALA A 36 -11.06 -9.55 -3.45
CA ALA A 36 -9.73 -8.96 -3.62
C ALA A 36 -8.98 -8.94 -2.30
N ALA A 37 -9.63 -8.50 -1.21
CA ALA A 37 -9.07 -8.50 0.14
C ALA A 37 -8.53 -9.88 0.54
N GLN A 38 -9.33 -10.94 0.36
CA GLN A 38 -8.91 -12.29 0.70
C GLN A 38 -7.70 -12.78 -0.13
N LYS A 39 -7.63 -12.40 -1.41
CA LYS A 39 -6.50 -12.75 -2.29
C LYS A 39 -5.24 -11.98 -1.92
N ILE A 40 -5.36 -10.69 -1.62
CA ILE A 40 -4.25 -9.83 -1.16
C ILE A 40 -3.70 -10.40 0.14
N LYS A 41 -4.54 -10.67 1.14
CA LYS A 41 -4.14 -11.29 2.40
C LYS A 41 -3.38 -12.60 2.18
N ASN A 42 -3.95 -13.52 1.39
CA ASN A 42 -3.31 -14.80 1.08
C ASN A 42 -1.97 -14.62 0.37
N TYR A 43 -1.86 -13.64 -0.54
CA TYR A 43 -0.60 -13.32 -1.20
C TYR A 43 0.44 -12.78 -0.21
N LEU A 44 0.06 -11.82 0.65
CA LEU A 44 0.96 -11.24 1.64
C LEU A 44 1.43 -12.26 2.67
N GLU A 45 0.57 -13.18 3.13
CA GLU A 45 0.94 -14.19 4.14
C GLU A 45 1.80 -15.33 3.57
N ASN A 46 1.57 -15.73 2.31
CA ASN A 46 2.19 -16.93 1.75
C ASN A 46 3.23 -16.64 0.65
N MET A 47 3.27 -15.41 0.13
CA MET A 47 4.11 -14.96 -0.99
C MET A 47 4.22 -16.00 -2.11
N PRO A 48 3.08 -16.48 -2.66
CA PRO A 48 3.10 -17.46 -3.74
C PRO A 48 3.80 -16.87 -4.97
N GLU A 49 4.45 -17.72 -5.76
CA GLU A 49 5.04 -17.29 -7.02
C GLU A 49 3.95 -16.93 -8.02
N LEU A 50 4.00 -15.69 -8.53
CA LEU A 50 3.14 -15.22 -9.62
C LEU A 50 3.91 -15.24 -10.93
N VAL A 51 3.29 -15.81 -11.96
CA VAL A 51 3.87 -16.00 -13.29
C VAL A 51 3.00 -15.26 -14.31
N GLY A 52 3.62 -14.39 -15.10
CA GLY A 52 2.92 -13.54 -16.07
C GLY A 52 2.63 -12.15 -15.51
N ASP A 53 1.69 -11.45 -16.15
CA ASP A 53 1.27 -10.10 -15.79
C ASP A 53 0.40 -10.16 -14.53
N PHE A 54 0.73 -9.35 -13.53
CA PHE A 54 -0.05 -9.26 -12.30
C PHE A 54 -0.04 -7.84 -11.74
N ASP A 55 -1.12 -7.46 -11.07
CA ASP A 55 -1.25 -6.17 -10.42
C ASP A 55 -2.04 -6.35 -9.13
N ILE A 56 -1.36 -6.06 -8.02
CA ILE A 56 -1.90 -6.12 -6.67
C ILE A 56 -1.81 -4.72 -6.10
N SER A 57 -2.93 -4.15 -5.70
CA SER A 57 -2.95 -2.84 -5.04
C SER A 57 -3.91 -2.81 -3.87
N PHE A 58 -3.50 -2.08 -2.84
CA PHE A 58 -4.32 -1.78 -1.68
C PHE A 58 -3.98 -0.39 -1.15
N SER A 59 -5.00 0.39 -0.87
CA SER A 59 -4.86 1.75 -0.37
C SER A 59 -5.97 2.11 0.60
N ILE A 60 -5.65 3.08 1.45
CA ILE A 60 -6.60 3.81 2.27
C ILE A 60 -6.40 5.29 2.00
N SER A 61 -7.49 6.05 2.00
CA SER A 61 -7.43 7.49 1.87
C SER A 61 -8.38 8.17 2.84
N LYS A 62 -8.01 9.38 3.24
CA LYS A 62 -8.77 10.25 4.12
C LYS A 62 -8.98 11.59 3.45
N GLN A 63 -10.24 11.94 3.22
CA GLN A 63 -10.63 13.23 2.69
C GLN A 63 -11.10 14.16 3.81
N SER A 64 -10.49 15.35 3.90
CA SER A 64 -10.82 16.41 4.84
C SER A 64 -10.92 17.75 4.09
N GLY A 65 -12.14 18.18 3.78
CA GLY A 65 -12.38 19.33 2.91
C GLY A 65 -11.91 19.08 1.48
N ALA A 66 -10.98 19.91 0.98
CA ALA A 66 -10.37 19.77 -0.34
C ALA A 66 -9.14 18.85 -0.34
N LEU A 67 -8.59 18.54 0.86
CA LEU A 67 -7.40 17.72 1.00
C LEU A 67 -7.75 16.24 1.03
N THR A 68 -7.00 15.43 0.29
CA THR A 68 -7.10 13.96 0.34
C THR A 68 -5.73 13.37 0.61
N ALA A 69 -5.53 12.80 1.80
CA ALA A 69 -4.33 12.04 2.13
C ALA A 69 -4.52 10.57 1.71
N ILE A 70 -3.49 9.97 1.12
CA ILE A 70 -3.53 8.64 0.51
C ILE A 70 -2.30 7.85 0.96
N TRP A 71 -2.53 6.64 1.44
CA TRP A 71 -1.50 5.63 1.72
C TRP A 71 -1.77 4.43 0.83
N SER A 72 -0.76 3.96 0.09
CA SER A 72 -0.95 2.94 -0.92
C SER A 72 0.25 2.03 -1.08
N VAL A 73 -0.04 0.78 -1.43
CA VAL A 73 0.94 -0.21 -1.91
C VAL A 73 0.48 -0.73 -3.26
N ASN A 74 1.40 -0.77 -4.24
CA ASN A 74 1.22 -1.45 -5.52
C ASN A 74 2.36 -2.46 -5.73
N ILE A 75 2.03 -3.66 -6.19
CA ILE A 75 2.99 -4.73 -6.51
C ILE A 75 2.58 -5.33 -7.86
N SER A 76 3.49 -5.29 -8.83
CA SER A 76 3.27 -5.77 -10.20
C SER A 76 4.50 -6.47 -10.78
N GLU A 77 4.45 -6.92 -12.03
CA GLU A 77 5.64 -7.47 -12.71
C GLU A 77 6.78 -6.45 -12.85
N ASP A 78 6.46 -5.15 -12.87
CA ASP A 78 7.44 -4.08 -13.02
C ASP A 78 8.12 -3.69 -11.70
N GLY A 79 7.63 -4.18 -10.56
CA GLY A 79 8.22 -3.96 -9.24
C GLY A 79 7.18 -3.69 -8.17
N PHE A 80 7.52 -2.84 -7.19
CA PHE A 80 6.55 -2.41 -6.19
C PHE A 80 6.77 -0.97 -5.76
N SER A 81 5.69 -0.34 -5.32
CA SER A 81 5.67 1.03 -4.86
C SER A 81 4.87 1.11 -3.56
N VAL A 82 5.40 1.83 -2.58
CA VAL A 82 4.70 2.25 -1.37
C VAL A 82 4.72 3.76 -1.34
N ARG A 83 3.57 4.40 -1.13
CA ARG A 83 3.45 5.86 -1.12
C ARG A 83 2.51 6.32 0.00
N SER A 84 2.87 7.44 0.62
CA SER A 84 2.01 8.31 1.43
C SER A 84 2.10 9.71 0.83
N TYR A 85 0.98 10.33 0.49
CA TYR A 85 0.95 11.67 -0.11
C TYR A 85 -0.41 12.33 0.12
N SER A 86 -0.45 13.65 0.05
CA SER A 86 -1.70 14.42 0.08
C SER A 86 -1.97 15.11 -1.25
N LEU A 87 -3.24 15.24 -1.61
CA LEU A 87 -3.71 15.98 -2.79
C LEU A 87 -4.45 17.25 -2.33
N ASP A 88 -4.03 18.42 -2.81
CA ASP A 88 -4.77 19.69 -2.66
C ASP A 88 -5.25 20.17 -4.04
N ASP A 89 -6.54 19.96 -4.32
CA ASP A 89 -7.25 20.36 -5.56
C ASP A 89 -6.68 19.88 -6.91
N LEU A 90 -5.45 19.32 -6.99
CA LEU A 90 -4.81 18.52 -8.05
C LEU A 90 -3.29 18.30 -7.82
N ASP A 91 -2.66 19.01 -6.88
CA ASP A 91 -1.22 18.92 -6.64
C ASP A 91 -0.89 17.90 -5.53
N GLU A 92 0.10 17.05 -5.78
CA GLU A 92 0.69 16.17 -4.76
C GLU A 92 1.60 16.99 -3.82
N ILE A 93 1.34 16.90 -2.52
CA ILE A 93 2.10 17.54 -1.46
C ILE A 93 2.48 16.52 -0.38
N ASP A 94 3.61 16.76 0.28
CA ASP A 94 4.14 15.95 1.40
C ASP A 94 4.22 14.44 1.10
N GLU A 95 5.10 14.06 0.17
CA GLU A 95 5.26 12.66 -0.29
C GLU A 95 6.33 11.88 0.47
N TRP A 96 5.93 10.72 0.97
CA TRP A 96 6.81 9.63 1.39
C TRP A 96 6.65 8.48 0.42
N HIS A 97 7.74 7.89 -0.03
CA HIS A 97 7.67 6.76 -0.95
C HIS A 97 8.85 5.79 -0.82
N PHE A 98 8.60 4.58 -1.30
CA PHE A 98 9.60 3.58 -1.66
C PHE A 98 9.17 2.95 -2.98
N ASN A 99 9.95 3.15 -4.03
CA ASN A 99 9.73 2.50 -5.33
C ASN A 99 10.88 1.53 -5.59
N TYR A 100 10.57 0.34 -6.07
CA TYR A 100 11.53 -0.60 -6.63
C TYR A 100 11.12 -0.95 -8.05
N TYR A 101 12.06 -0.89 -8.97
CA TYR A 101 11.86 -1.19 -10.39
C TYR A 101 12.57 -2.50 -10.75
N SER A 102 11.81 -3.55 -11.10
CA SER A 102 12.38 -4.87 -11.41
C SER A 102 13.27 -4.85 -12.66
N GLN A 103 12.96 -4.00 -13.64
CA GLN A 103 13.73 -3.91 -14.89
C GLN A 103 15.15 -3.39 -14.71
N THR A 104 15.33 -2.34 -13.88
CA THR A 104 16.64 -1.73 -13.60
C THR A 104 17.29 -2.27 -12.34
N GLN A 105 16.51 -2.93 -11.47
CA GLN A 105 16.90 -3.38 -10.14
C GLN A 105 17.32 -2.22 -9.22
N GLU A 106 16.74 -1.05 -9.47
CA GLU A 106 16.97 0.16 -8.69
C GLU A 106 15.78 0.41 -7.76
N TYR A 107 16.05 1.07 -6.64
CA TYR A 107 15.01 1.59 -5.77
C TYR A 107 15.28 3.06 -5.43
N GLU A 108 14.21 3.80 -5.24
CA GLU A 108 14.21 5.22 -4.87
C GLU A 108 13.19 5.46 -3.76
N GLY A 109 13.36 6.56 -3.01
CA GLY A 109 12.45 6.88 -1.92
C GLY A 109 13.09 7.55 -0.73
N ASN A 110 12.30 7.61 0.32
CA ASN A 110 12.67 8.05 1.67
C ASN A 110 12.19 7.08 2.76
N LEU A 111 11.43 6.04 2.42
CA LEU A 111 10.99 4.94 3.30
C LEU A 111 12.03 3.80 3.35
N PHE A 112 13.20 4.02 3.94
CA PHE A 112 14.30 3.03 3.90
C PHE A 112 14.57 2.34 5.22
N THR A 113 14.30 3.01 6.33
CA THR A 113 14.65 2.53 7.66
C THR A 113 13.40 2.08 8.40
N ASP A 114 13.57 1.16 9.34
CA ASP A 114 12.46 0.65 10.15
C ASP A 114 11.70 1.81 10.83
N GLY A 115 12.39 2.87 11.26
CA GLY A 115 11.74 4.06 11.83
C GLY A 115 10.89 4.87 10.83
N ASP A 116 11.22 4.86 9.53
CA ASP A 116 10.37 5.49 8.50
C ASP A 116 9.09 4.67 8.29
N TRP A 117 9.20 3.35 8.33
CA TRP A 117 8.06 2.43 8.23
C TRP A 117 7.15 2.50 9.46
N ASP A 118 7.74 2.59 10.66
CA ASP A 118 6.98 2.75 11.90
C ASP A 118 6.15 4.05 11.85
N LEU A 119 6.74 5.16 11.40
CA LEU A 119 6.01 6.43 11.23
C LEU A 119 4.90 6.33 10.19
N PHE A 120 5.15 5.68 9.04
CA PHE A 120 4.13 5.44 8.03
C PHE A 120 2.94 4.64 8.60
N LEU A 121 3.21 3.58 9.36
CA LEU A 121 2.17 2.75 9.96
C LEU A 121 1.44 3.46 11.09
N ASP A 122 2.14 4.25 11.91
CA ASP A 122 1.54 5.08 12.95
C ASP A 122 0.56 6.09 12.34
N GLU A 123 0.93 6.76 11.24
CA GLU A 123 0.02 7.68 10.53
C GLU A 123 -1.28 6.98 10.10
N VAL A 124 -1.17 5.77 9.54
CA VAL A 124 -2.34 4.98 9.12
C VAL A 124 -3.17 4.53 10.33
N ALA A 125 -2.53 4.11 11.41
CA ALA A 125 -3.19 3.69 12.63
C ALA A 125 -4.01 4.82 13.26
N GLU A 126 -3.50 6.05 13.22
CA GLU A 126 -4.15 7.26 13.73
C GLU A 126 -5.29 7.79 12.85
N ILE A 127 -5.50 7.25 11.64
CA ILE A 127 -6.66 7.59 10.81
C ILE A 127 -7.94 7.21 11.57
N ASP A 128 -8.77 8.20 11.87
CA ASP A 128 -10.04 8.03 12.58
C ASP A 128 -11.18 8.71 11.82
N ASP A 129 -12.42 8.32 12.09
CA ASP A 129 -13.61 8.94 11.51
C ASP A 129 -14.03 10.20 12.27
N ALA A 130 -13.12 11.18 12.34
CA ALA A 130 -13.44 12.46 12.95
C ALA A 130 -14.60 13.15 12.20
N SER A 131 -15.43 13.90 12.93
CA SER A 131 -16.66 14.48 12.40
C SER A 131 -16.42 15.34 11.14
N GLY A 132 -16.83 14.81 9.98
CA GLY A 132 -16.75 15.47 8.67
C GLY A 132 -15.71 14.90 7.71
N GLU A 133 -14.91 13.92 8.12
CA GLU A 133 -13.92 13.25 7.28
C GLU A 133 -14.55 12.04 6.55
N ILE A 134 -14.06 11.74 5.34
CA ILE A 134 -14.48 10.57 4.57
C ILE A 134 -13.28 9.64 4.42
N LEU A 135 -13.45 8.40 4.88
CA LEU A 135 -12.46 7.34 4.67
C LEU A 135 -12.87 6.44 3.51
N LEU A 136 -11.91 6.13 2.65
CA LEU A 136 -12.11 5.26 1.49
C LEU A 136 -11.01 4.21 1.43
N CYS A 137 -11.38 3.01 0.99
CA CYS A 137 -10.48 1.89 0.77
C CYS A 137 -10.62 1.40 -0.68
N GLU A 138 -9.48 1.18 -1.34
CA GLU A 138 -9.44 0.62 -2.69
C GLU A 138 -8.52 -0.60 -2.72
N LEU A 139 -9.06 -1.72 -3.20
CA LEU A 139 -8.36 -3.00 -3.29
C LEU A 139 -8.50 -3.58 -4.69
N SER A 140 -7.39 -4.05 -5.26
CA SER A 140 -7.36 -4.76 -6.54
C SER A 140 -6.39 -5.93 -6.48
N PHE A 141 -6.80 -7.05 -7.08
CA PHE A 141 -5.96 -8.22 -7.27
C PHE A 141 -6.22 -8.81 -8.65
N LYS A 142 -5.24 -8.69 -9.52
CA LYS A 142 -5.26 -9.19 -10.90
C LYS A 142 -4.04 -10.07 -11.15
N VAL A 143 -4.30 -11.28 -11.64
CA VAL A 143 -3.32 -12.30 -12.08
C VAL A 143 -3.96 -13.02 -13.26
#